data_AF-A0A4R1RU71-F1
#
_entry.id   AF-A0A4R1RU71-F1
#
_cell.length_a   1.000
_cell.length_b   1.000
_cell.length_c   1.000
_cell.angle_alpha   90.00
_cell.angle_beta   90.00
_cell.angle_gamma   90.00
#
_symmetry.space_group_name_H-M   'P 1'
#
loop_
_entity.id
_entity.type
_entity.pdbx_description
1 polymer ?
#
loop_
_entity_poly.entity_id
_entity_poly.type
_entity_poly.pdbx_seq_one_letter_code
_entity_poly.pdbx_strand_id
1 'polypeptide(L)'
;MMLTPVELETVIFRRGMRGYKVREVQSFMSQISTDYEFLYRENNELKAKLDEVQTKLEQYVQKEETLRNALVLAQETAEEQIGSAKLKADIIVKEAQFQAEQMKGRVKDDIQLEIQKLTWLKSQVDLFKCQFKSFLNTLLTTAEQELDLNIVWEHLQRNPYQKSGVEPAVKEAAATAEEAPETGVPQSSNQS
;
A
#
# COMPACT_ATOMS: atom_id res chain seq x y z
N MET A 1 -17.31 -74.04 27.93
CA MET A 1 -15.97 -74.54 28.27
C MET A 1 -15.65 -75.62 27.27
N MET A 2 -14.65 -75.42 26.41
CA MET A 2 -14.22 -76.41 25.42
C MET A 2 -12.99 -77.12 25.96
N LEU A 3 -12.95 -78.44 25.83
CA LEU A 3 -11.80 -79.24 26.19
C LEU A 3 -10.61 -78.76 25.36
N THR A 4 -9.44 -78.66 25.98
CA THR A 4 -8.18 -78.47 25.26
C THR A 4 -7.71 -79.81 24.68
N PRO A 5 -6.87 -79.81 23.62
CA PRO A 5 -6.32 -81.05 23.07
C PRO A 5 -5.64 -81.93 24.15
N VAL A 6 -4.93 -81.30 25.09
CA VAL A 6 -4.26 -81.96 26.22
C VAL A 6 -5.26 -82.58 27.21
N GLU A 7 -6.39 -81.91 27.45
CA GLU A 7 -7.45 -82.47 28.28
C GLU A 7 -8.15 -83.67 27.61
N LEU A 8 -8.22 -83.69 26.27
CA LEU A 8 -8.80 -84.79 25.52
C LEU A 8 -7.98 -86.08 25.64
N GLU A 9 -6.65 -85.95 25.71
CA GLU A 9 -5.71 -87.07 25.82
C GLU A 9 -5.70 -87.71 27.22
N THR A 10 -6.06 -86.94 28.25
CA THR A 10 -6.06 -87.37 29.66
C THR A 10 -7.43 -87.87 30.16
N VAL A 11 -8.44 -87.95 29.28
CA VAL A 11 -9.77 -88.45 29.65
C VAL A 11 -9.73 -89.94 29.98
N ILE A 12 -10.12 -90.30 31.21
CA ILE A 12 -10.23 -91.69 31.68
C ILE A 12 -11.70 -92.11 31.71
N PHE A 13 -12.04 -93.17 30.98
CA PHE A 13 -13.38 -93.75 30.97
C PHE A 13 -13.56 -94.82 32.06
N ARG A 14 -14.70 -94.81 32.76
CA ARG A 14 -15.05 -95.86 33.74
C ARG A 14 -15.44 -97.17 33.03
N ARG A 15 -15.05 -98.31 33.61
CA ARG A 15 -15.40 -99.64 33.08
C ARG A 15 -16.79 -100.08 33.55
N GLY A 16 -17.61 -100.61 32.64
CA GLY A 16 -18.94 -101.15 32.93
C GLY A 16 -19.14 -102.56 32.34
N MET A 17 -20.15 -103.30 32.83
CA MET A 17 -20.39 -104.72 32.51
C MET A 17 -20.73 -104.98 31.02
N ARG A 18 -21.12 -103.95 30.26
CA ARG A 18 -21.31 -103.96 28.80
C ARG A 18 -20.73 -102.68 28.17
N GLY A 19 -19.40 -102.62 28.05
CA GLY A 19 -18.68 -101.44 27.53
C GLY A 19 -18.00 -101.67 26.18
N TYR A 20 -17.62 -100.58 25.53
CA TYR A 20 -16.78 -100.59 24.33
C TYR A 20 -15.38 -101.16 24.64
N LYS A 21 -14.73 -101.72 23.61
CA LYS A 21 -13.37 -102.22 23.75
C LYS A 21 -12.40 -101.06 23.98
N VAL A 22 -11.70 -101.10 25.11
CA VAL A 22 -10.78 -100.04 25.55
C VAL A 22 -9.73 -99.70 24.48
N ARG A 23 -9.14 -100.69 23.79
CA ARG A 23 -8.11 -100.43 22.76
C ARG A 23 -8.63 -99.67 21.55
N GLU A 24 -9.83 -100.02 21.06
CA GLU A 24 -10.44 -99.35 19.91
C GLU A 24 -10.82 -97.90 20.26
N VAL A 25 -11.39 -97.69 21.45
CA VAL A 25 -11.69 -96.34 21.96
C VAL A 25 -10.42 -95.51 22.14
N GLN A 26 -9.34 -96.07 22.70
CA GLN A 26 -8.09 -95.34 22.89
C GLN A 26 -7.46 -94.91 21.56
N SER A 27 -7.49 -95.80 20.55
CA SER A 27 -6.99 -95.48 19.20
C SER A 27 -7.82 -94.36 18.54
N PHE A 28 -9.13 -94.38 18.70
CA PHE A 28 -10.02 -93.35 18.17
C PHE A 28 -9.83 -92.01 18.88
N MET A 29 -9.68 -92.01 20.21
CA MET A 29 -9.40 -90.79 20.99
C MET A 29 -8.07 -90.15 20.60
N SER A 30 -7.04 -90.96 20.30
CA SER A 30 -5.75 -90.44 19.79
C SER A 30 -5.89 -89.76 18.43
N GLN A 31 -6.69 -90.31 17.52
CA GLN A 31 -7.01 -89.66 16.24
C GLN A 31 -7.78 -88.36 16.43
N ILE A 32 -8.85 -88.35 17.24
CA ILE A 32 -9.60 -87.13 17.53
C ILE A 32 -8.70 -86.07 18.19
N SER A 33 -7.83 -86.47 19.13
CA SER A 33 -6.92 -85.53 19.78
C SER A 33 -6.02 -84.82 18.77
N THR A 34 -5.49 -85.57 17.80
CA THR A 34 -4.63 -85.03 16.73
C THR A 34 -5.39 -84.05 15.83
N ASP A 35 -6.56 -84.44 15.34
CA ASP A 35 -7.39 -83.60 14.46
C ASP A 35 -7.89 -82.35 15.20
N TYR A 36 -8.25 -82.49 16.47
CA TYR A 36 -8.69 -81.39 17.32
C TYR A 36 -7.55 -80.43 17.65
N GLU A 37 -6.33 -80.93 17.86
CA GLU A 37 -5.14 -80.07 18.02
C GLU A 37 -4.88 -79.24 16.77
N PHE A 38 -4.97 -79.86 15.58
CA PHE A 38 -4.83 -79.16 14.31
C PHE A 38 -5.87 -78.03 14.18
N LEU A 39 -7.16 -78.35 14.36
CA LEU A 39 -8.25 -77.38 14.30
C LEU A 39 -8.10 -76.28 15.36
N TYR A 40 -7.63 -76.62 16.56
CA TYR A 40 -7.43 -75.66 17.64
C TYR A 40 -6.30 -74.67 17.31
N ARG A 41 -5.19 -75.14 16.75
CA ARG A 41 -4.10 -74.27 16.28
C ARG A 41 -4.55 -73.37 15.13
N GLU A 42 -5.21 -73.94 14.12
CA GLU A 42 -5.74 -73.18 12.99
C GLU A 42 -6.74 -72.10 13.46
N ASN A 43 -7.63 -72.43 14.38
CA ASN A 43 -8.58 -71.47 14.94
C ASN A 43 -7.89 -70.30 15.66
N ASN A 44 -6.84 -70.59 16.42
CA ASN A 44 -6.06 -69.55 17.10
C ASN A 44 -5.27 -68.68 16.11
N GLU A 45 -4.69 -69.27 15.06
CA GLU A 45 -4.03 -68.50 13.99
C GLU A 45 -5.01 -67.61 13.23
N LEU A 46 -6.20 -68.12 12.91
CA LEU A 46 -7.25 -67.36 12.25
C LEU A 46 -7.74 -66.20 13.12
N LYS A 47 -7.93 -66.42 14.43
CA LYS A 47 -8.27 -65.35 15.38
C LYS A 47 -7.19 -64.28 15.46
N ALA A 48 -5.91 -64.69 15.54
CA ALA A 48 -4.80 -63.74 15.56
C ALA A 48 -4.75 -62.89 14.27
N LYS A 49 -4.97 -63.51 13.10
CA LYS A 49 -5.07 -62.78 11.82
C LYS A 49 -6.28 -61.84 11.77
N LEU A 50 -7.42 -62.26 12.32
CA LEU A 50 -8.62 -61.44 12.40
C LEU A 50 -8.33 -60.17 13.23
N ASP A 51 -7.75 -60.33 14.41
CA ASP A 51 -7.41 -59.22 15.29
C ASP A 51 -6.40 -58.26 14.64
N GLU A 52 -5.41 -58.79 13.91
CA GLU A 52 -4.44 -57.98 13.16
C GLU A 52 -5.12 -57.15 12.06
N VAL A 53 -6.00 -57.78 11.26
CA VAL A 53 -6.73 -57.11 10.17
C VAL A 53 -7.68 -56.06 10.74
N GLN A 54 -8.36 -56.37 11.85
CA GLN A 54 -9.29 -55.46 12.50
C GLN A 54 -8.57 -54.24 13.05
N THR A 55 -7.40 -54.43 13.68
CA THR A 55 -6.54 -53.33 14.13
C THR A 55 -6.09 -52.43 12.97
N LYS A 56 -5.69 -53.04 11.84
CA LYS A 56 -5.32 -52.27 10.63
C LYS A 56 -6.52 -51.50 10.07
N LEU A 57 -7.70 -52.10 10.05
CA LEU A 57 -8.91 -51.45 9.57
C LEU A 57 -9.25 -50.22 10.40
N GLU A 58 -9.19 -50.33 11.73
CA GLU A 58 -9.41 -49.19 12.64
C GLU A 58 -8.40 -48.06 12.38
N GLN A 59 -7.13 -48.39 12.17
CA GLN A 59 -6.12 -47.40 11.80
C GLN A 59 -6.41 -46.72 10.45
N TYR A 60 -6.90 -47.48 9.46
CA TYR A 60 -7.28 -46.91 8.17
C TYR A 60 -8.48 -45.99 8.28
N VAL A 61 -9.50 -46.36 9.06
CA VAL A 61 -10.68 -45.51 9.32
C VAL A 61 -10.26 -44.19 9.98
N GLN A 62 -9.39 -44.24 11.00
CA GLN A 62 -8.88 -43.01 11.65
C GLN A 62 -8.08 -42.12 10.68
N LYS A 63 -7.28 -42.73 9.81
CA LYS A 63 -6.53 -41.99 8.77
C LYS A 63 -7.48 -41.37 7.75
N GLU A 64 -8.50 -42.09 7.31
CA GLU A 64 -9.52 -41.59 6.39
C GLU A 64 -10.26 -40.40 6.99
N GLU A 65 -10.67 -40.49 8.25
CA GLU A 65 -11.31 -39.39 8.98
C GLU A 65 -10.40 -38.17 9.07
N THR A 66 -9.13 -38.37 9.41
CA THR A 66 -8.13 -37.30 9.46
C THR A 66 -7.95 -36.62 8.10
N LEU A 67 -7.86 -37.42 7.02
CA LEU A 67 -7.73 -36.91 5.66
C LEU A 67 -8.98 -36.13 5.24
N ARG A 68 -10.17 -36.64 5.55
CA ARG A 68 -11.44 -35.96 5.27
C ARG A 68 -11.51 -34.61 5.99
N ASN A 69 -11.15 -34.56 7.27
CA ASN A 69 -11.11 -33.32 8.04
C ASN A 69 -10.09 -32.33 7.48
N ALA A 70 -8.91 -32.81 7.08
CA ALA A 70 -7.90 -31.97 6.44
C ALA A 70 -8.37 -31.40 5.10
N LEU A 71 -9.10 -32.17 4.30
CA LEU A 71 -9.68 -31.71 3.03
C LEU A 71 -10.75 -30.63 3.25
N VAL A 72 -11.63 -30.82 4.22
CA VAL A 72 -12.65 -29.81 4.58
C VAL A 72 -11.98 -28.52 5.04
N LEU A 73 -11.00 -28.62 5.94
CA LEU A 73 -10.26 -27.45 6.42
C LEU A 73 -9.52 -26.73 5.28
N ALA A 74 -8.90 -27.47 4.37
CA ALA A 74 -8.23 -26.91 3.22
C ALA A 74 -9.21 -26.17 2.30
N GLN A 75 -10.41 -26.72 2.08
CA GLN A 75 -11.46 -26.07 1.30
C GLN A 75 -11.94 -24.78 1.98
N GLU A 76 -12.27 -24.83 3.27
CA GLU A 76 -12.71 -23.65 4.04
C GLU A 76 -11.65 -22.54 4.02
N THR A 77 -10.38 -22.91 4.23
CA THR A 77 -9.25 -21.96 4.19
C THR A 77 -9.08 -21.36 2.79
N ALA A 78 -9.23 -22.16 1.73
CA ALA A 78 -9.14 -21.67 0.37
C ALA A 78 -10.29 -20.70 0.04
N GLU A 79 -11.51 -21.02 0.46
CA GLU A 79 -12.68 -20.16 0.29
C GLU A 79 -12.53 -18.83 1.05
N GLU A 80 -12.07 -18.88 2.30
CA GLU A 80 -11.77 -17.69 3.11
C GLU A 80 -10.69 -16.82 2.46
N GLN A 81 -9.59 -17.44 1.99
CA GLN A 81 -8.50 -16.74 1.34
C GLN A 81 -8.95 -16.07 0.03
N ILE A 82 -9.76 -16.76 -0.78
CA ILE A 82 -10.35 -16.20 -2.00
C ILE A 82 -11.28 -15.04 -1.67
N GLY A 83 -12.13 -15.17 -0.64
CA GLY A 83 -13.03 -14.11 -0.18
C GLY A 83 -12.26 -12.86 0.27
N SER A 84 -11.23 -13.05 1.10
CA SER A 84 -10.35 -11.98 1.58
C SER A 84 -9.59 -11.29 0.44
N ALA A 85 -9.07 -12.06 -0.52
CA ALA A 85 -8.40 -11.52 -1.69
C ALA A 85 -9.34 -10.68 -2.57
N LYS A 86 -10.57 -11.13 -2.79
CA LYS A 86 -11.59 -10.36 -3.53
C LYS A 86 -11.93 -9.04 -2.83
N LEU A 87 -12.17 -9.08 -1.52
CA LEU A 87 -12.46 -7.87 -0.75
C LEU A 87 -11.30 -6.86 -0.81
N LYS A 88 -10.06 -7.34 -0.65
CA LYS A 88 -8.86 -6.49 -0.77
C LYS A 88 -8.73 -5.90 -2.17
N ALA A 89 -8.97 -6.69 -3.21
CA ALA A 89 -8.94 -6.21 -4.59
C ALA A 89 -9.98 -5.10 -4.82
N ASP A 90 -11.21 -5.29 -4.34
CA ASP A 90 -12.27 -4.27 -4.44
C ASP A 90 -11.91 -2.99 -3.71
N ILE A 91 -11.32 -3.09 -2.52
CA ILE A 91 -10.83 -1.92 -1.76
C ILE A 91 -9.73 -1.19 -2.54
N ILE A 92 -8.74 -1.92 -3.07
CA ILE A 92 -7.65 -1.33 -3.87
C ILE A 92 -8.21 -0.59 -5.09
N VAL A 93 -9.16 -1.20 -5.81
CA VAL A 93 -9.79 -0.58 -6.98
C VAL A 93 -10.55 0.69 -6.59
N LYS A 94 -11.34 0.64 -5.51
CA LYS A 94 -12.09 1.82 -5.02
C LYS A 94 -11.16 2.93 -4.57
N GLU A 95 -10.10 2.60 -3.85
CA GLU A 95 -9.10 3.56 -3.39
C GLU A 95 -8.36 4.21 -4.57
N ALA A 96 -7.93 3.40 -5.55
CA ALA A 96 -7.30 3.92 -6.76
C ALA A 96 -8.23 4.85 -7.56
N GLN A 97 -9.52 4.50 -7.67
CA GLN A 97 -10.52 5.36 -8.30
C GLN A 97 -10.71 6.67 -7.53
N PHE A 98 -10.81 6.61 -6.21
CA PHE A 98 -10.95 7.79 -5.36
C PHE A 98 -9.73 8.72 -5.48
N GLN A 99 -8.52 8.18 -5.42
CA GLN A 99 -7.29 8.96 -5.61
C GLN A 99 -7.20 9.56 -7.01
N ALA A 100 -7.60 8.83 -8.05
CA ALA A 100 -7.63 9.34 -9.41
C ALA A 100 -8.60 10.52 -9.57
N GLU A 101 -9.80 10.43 -8.98
CA GLU A 101 -10.77 11.53 -9.01
C GLU A 101 -10.29 12.74 -8.19
N GLN A 102 -9.66 12.50 -7.03
CA GLN A 102 -9.05 13.57 -6.25
C GLN A 102 -7.94 14.29 -7.03
N MET A 103 -7.08 13.54 -7.72
CA MET A 103 -6.03 14.09 -8.56
C MET A 103 -6.59 14.91 -9.72
N LYS A 104 -7.62 14.41 -10.41
CA LYS A 104 -8.31 15.17 -11.46
C LYS A 104 -8.92 16.46 -10.92
N GLY A 105 -9.50 16.42 -9.72
CA GLY A 105 -10.03 17.61 -9.04
C GLY A 105 -8.94 18.65 -8.83
N ARG A 106 -7.81 18.27 -8.21
CA ARG A 106 -6.67 19.17 -7.99
C ARG A 106 -6.15 19.80 -9.28
N VAL A 107 -5.98 18.98 -10.34
CA VAL A 107 -5.51 19.49 -11.64
C VAL A 107 -6.50 20.50 -12.23
N LYS A 108 -7.81 20.29 -12.10
CA LYS A 108 -8.82 21.26 -12.55
C LYS A 108 -8.72 22.57 -11.77
N ASP A 109 -8.56 22.49 -10.45
CA ASP A 109 -8.43 23.67 -9.58
C ASP A 109 -7.15 24.45 -9.92
N ASP A 110 -6.03 23.76 -10.13
CA ASP A 110 -4.76 24.36 -10.54
C ASP A 110 -4.87 25.06 -11.90
N ILE A 111 -5.53 24.42 -12.89
CA ILE A 111 -5.79 25.03 -14.20
C ILE A 111 -6.64 26.29 -14.06
N GLN A 112 -7.70 26.25 -13.25
CA GLN A 112 -8.55 27.42 -13.02
C GLN A 112 -7.78 28.57 -12.38
N LEU A 113 -6.95 28.28 -11.38
CA LEU A 113 -6.09 29.26 -10.74
C LEU A 113 -5.11 29.88 -11.75
N GLU A 114 -4.49 29.07 -12.60
CA GLU A 114 -3.54 29.57 -13.60
C GLU A 114 -4.22 30.42 -14.68
N ILE A 115 -5.43 30.07 -15.11
CA ILE A 115 -6.25 30.89 -16.00
C ILE A 115 -6.57 32.25 -15.36
N GLN A 116 -6.91 32.27 -14.06
CA GLN A 116 -7.16 33.52 -13.33
C GLN A 116 -5.92 34.41 -13.28
N LYS A 117 -4.74 33.84 -12.98
CA LYS A 117 -3.47 34.59 -13.00
C LYS A 117 -3.16 35.17 -14.37
N LEU A 118 -3.33 34.37 -15.44
CA LEU A 118 -3.11 34.82 -16.80
C LEU A 118 -4.05 35.98 -17.16
N THR A 119 -5.33 35.84 -16.81
CA THR A 119 -6.35 36.88 -17.05
C THR A 119 -6.02 38.16 -16.29
N TRP A 120 -5.60 38.05 -15.03
CA TRP A 120 -5.16 39.17 -14.22
C TRP A 120 -3.92 39.85 -14.84
N LEU A 121 -2.89 39.09 -15.22
CA LEU A 121 -1.68 39.62 -15.82
C LEU A 121 -1.97 40.33 -17.15
N LYS A 122 -2.85 39.77 -17.98
CA LYS A 122 -3.31 40.39 -19.22
C LYS A 122 -3.97 41.75 -18.95
N SER A 123 -4.85 41.80 -17.95
CA SER A 123 -5.49 43.06 -17.53
C SER A 123 -4.47 44.10 -17.07
N GLN A 124 -3.44 43.70 -16.31
CA GLN A 124 -2.34 44.60 -15.91
C GLN A 124 -1.58 45.18 -17.12
N VAL A 125 -1.28 44.34 -18.12
CA VAL A 125 -0.62 44.79 -19.36
C VAL A 125 -1.50 45.77 -20.13
N ASP A 126 -2.80 45.49 -20.24
CA ASP A 126 -3.73 46.37 -20.94
C ASP A 126 -3.91 47.70 -20.20
N LEU A 127 -3.98 47.67 -18.86
CA LEU A 127 -4.00 48.87 -18.02
C LEU A 127 -2.73 49.70 -18.20
N PHE A 128 -1.56 49.07 -18.15
CA PHE A 128 -0.28 49.75 -18.38
C PHE A 128 -0.21 50.40 -19.76
N LYS A 129 -0.66 49.69 -20.82
CA LYS A 129 -0.74 50.27 -22.18
C LYS A 129 -1.63 51.51 -22.22
N CYS A 130 -2.80 51.47 -21.57
CA CYS A 130 -3.70 52.61 -21.49
C CYS A 130 -3.07 53.78 -20.73
N GLN A 131 -2.48 53.51 -19.56
CA GLN A 131 -1.79 54.52 -18.76
C GLN A 131 -0.61 55.14 -19.51
N PHE A 132 0.21 54.34 -20.19
CA PHE A 132 1.35 54.80 -20.96
C PHE A 132 0.92 55.65 -22.17
N LYS A 133 -0.11 55.23 -22.91
CA LYS A 133 -0.70 56.05 -23.99
C LYS A 133 -1.23 57.38 -23.46
N SER A 134 -1.96 57.37 -22.34
CA SER A 134 -2.47 58.59 -21.71
C SER A 134 -1.34 59.53 -21.29
N PHE A 135 -0.27 58.97 -20.71
CA PHE A 135 0.93 59.71 -20.34
C PHE A 135 1.60 60.36 -21.55
N LEU A 136 1.83 59.61 -22.64
CA LEU A 136 2.40 60.16 -23.87
C LEU A 136 1.53 61.25 -24.50
N ASN A 137 0.21 61.06 -24.55
CA ASN A 137 -0.71 62.10 -25.05
C ASN A 137 -0.70 63.35 -24.17
N THR A 138 -0.55 63.18 -22.86
CA THR A 138 -0.43 64.31 -21.92
C THR A 138 0.88 65.06 -22.18
N LEU A 139 2.01 64.36 -22.31
CA LEU A 139 3.30 64.98 -22.64
C LEU A 139 3.25 65.72 -23.99
N LEU A 140 2.58 65.15 -24.98
CA LEU A 140 2.41 65.76 -26.30
C LEU A 140 1.58 67.04 -26.20
N THR A 141 0.42 66.98 -25.53
CA THR A 141 -0.43 68.15 -25.29
C THR A 141 0.33 69.25 -24.54
N THR A 142 1.11 68.90 -23.50
CA THR A 142 1.92 69.88 -22.77
C THR A 142 3.02 70.49 -23.64
N ALA A 143 3.70 69.69 -24.46
CA ALA A 143 4.70 70.20 -25.40
C ALA A 143 4.08 71.13 -26.45
N GLU A 144 2.88 70.82 -26.96
CA GLU A 144 2.14 71.71 -27.87
C GLU A 144 1.69 73.02 -27.20
N GLN A 145 1.34 72.97 -25.90
CA GLN A 145 0.96 74.16 -25.12
C GLN A 145 2.14 75.06 -24.77
N GLU A 146 3.34 74.52 -24.51
CA GLU A 146 4.55 75.32 -24.30
C GLU A 146 5.20 75.79 -25.61
N LEU A 147 4.80 75.22 -26.75
CA LEU A 147 5.30 75.56 -28.07
C LEU A 147 4.30 76.41 -28.87
N ASP A 148 3.81 77.50 -28.26
CA ASP A 148 3.18 78.58 -29.01
C ASP A 148 4.28 79.35 -29.78
N LEU A 149 4.83 78.70 -30.81
CA LEU A 149 5.88 79.22 -31.68
C LEU A 149 5.49 80.58 -32.27
N ASN A 150 4.21 80.88 -32.39
CA ASN A 150 3.72 82.19 -32.85
C ASN A 150 4.15 83.34 -31.93
N ILE A 151 4.13 83.12 -30.60
CA ILE A 151 4.56 84.12 -29.62
C ILE A 151 6.08 84.34 -29.70
N VAL A 152 6.85 83.25 -29.83
CA VAL A 152 8.32 83.31 -29.92
C VAL A 152 8.78 84.00 -31.21
N TRP A 153 8.12 83.73 -32.34
CA TRP A 153 8.44 84.38 -33.62
C TRP A 153 8.14 85.88 -33.62
N GLU A 154 7.07 86.32 -32.94
CA GLU A 154 6.70 87.74 -32.82
C GLU A 154 7.69 88.53 -31.94
N HIS A 155 8.25 87.89 -30.90
CA HIS A 155 9.29 88.48 -30.06
C HIS A 155 10.67 88.57 -30.75
N LEU A 156 11.01 87.65 -31.65
CA LEU A 156 12.28 87.65 -32.39
C LEU A 156 12.36 88.74 -33.47
N GLN A 157 11.23 89.19 -34.03
CA GLN A 157 11.20 90.30 -34.98
C GLN A 157 11.39 91.68 -34.32
N ARG A 158 11.31 91.75 -32.99
CA ARG A 158 11.40 92.99 -32.21
C ARG A 158 12.78 93.15 -31.58
N ASN A 159 13.85 93.24 -32.37
CA ASN A 159 15.09 93.86 -31.88
C ASN A 159 15.95 94.38 -33.05
N PRO A 160 16.59 95.55 -32.91
CA PRO A 160 18.00 95.45 -32.52
C PRO A 160 18.58 96.64 -31.71
N TYR A 161 19.52 96.31 -30.82
CA TYR A 161 20.55 97.18 -30.22
C TYR A 161 20.13 98.44 -29.43
N GLN A 162 20.29 98.37 -28.10
CA GLN A 162 20.77 99.53 -27.35
C GLN A 162 21.86 99.14 -26.33
N LYS A 163 22.99 99.85 -26.45
CA LYS A 163 24.29 99.65 -25.79
C LYS A 163 24.32 100.17 -24.33
N SER A 164 25.39 99.73 -23.65
CA SER A 164 26.07 100.27 -22.46
C SER A 164 25.73 99.56 -21.15
N GLY A 165 26.67 99.13 -20.30
CA GLY A 165 28.14 99.10 -20.31
C GLY A 165 28.61 98.07 -19.25
N VAL A 166 29.67 97.29 -19.51
CA VAL A 166 31.03 97.40 -18.90
C VAL A 166 30.96 97.27 -17.36
N GLU A 167 31.56 96.32 -16.61
CA GLU A 167 32.63 95.32 -16.80
C GLU A 167 32.52 94.25 -15.66
N PRO A 168 33.26 93.12 -15.71
CA PRO A 168 33.19 92.02 -14.76
C PRO A 168 34.27 92.11 -13.66
N ALA A 169 34.03 91.51 -12.49
CA ALA A 169 35.07 91.28 -11.49
C ALA A 169 35.02 89.82 -10.99
N VAL A 170 36.05 89.07 -11.40
CA VAL A 170 36.45 87.77 -10.85
C VAL A 170 37.48 88.02 -9.75
N LYS A 171 37.42 87.24 -8.65
CA LYS A 171 38.48 86.84 -7.67
C LYS A 171 37.87 86.69 -6.27
N GLU A 172 38.27 85.81 -5.36
CA GLU A 172 39.22 84.70 -5.27
C GLU A 172 38.96 84.07 -3.87
N ALA A 173 39.27 82.77 -3.72
CA ALA A 173 39.90 82.10 -2.56
C ALA A 173 39.46 82.42 -1.10
N ALA A 174 39.48 81.52 -0.12
CA ALA A 174 39.70 80.09 0.03
C ALA A 174 39.73 79.86 1.55
N ALA A 175 39.28 78.70 2.01
CA ALA A 175 39.59 78.09 3.32
C ALA A 175 39.06 78.86 4.57
N THR A 176 38.55 78.22 5.61
CA THR A 176 39.17 77.16 6.43
C THR A 176 38.13 76.56 7.38
N ALA A 177 38.32 75.26 7.66
CA ALA A 177 38.13 74.62 8.98
C ALA A 177 36.67 74.47 9.47
N GLU A 178 36.26 73.44 10.20
CA GLU A 178 36.96 72.37 10.90
C GLU A 178 35.90 71.33 11.32
N GLU A 179 36.35 70.09 11.45
CA GLU A 179 35.87 69.07 12.39
C GLU A 179 34.44 68.49 12.32
N ALA A 180 34.47 67.20 12.00
CA ALA A 180 33.47 66.14 12.22
C ALA A 180 33.35 65.80 13.75
N PRO A 181 32.75 64.69 14.25
CA PRO A 181 32.17 63.54 13.54
C PRO A 181 30.93 62.86 14.21
N GLU A 182 30.47 61.79 13.54
CA GLU A 182 30.09 60.47 14.11
C GLU A 182 28.90 60.37 15.10
N THR A 183 27.85 59.60 14.84
CA THR A 183 27.75 58.12 14.89
C THR A 183 26.22 57.82 14.86
N GLY A 184 25.68 56.68 14.45
CA GLY A 184 26.25 55.39 14.14
C GLY A 184 25.17 54.47 13.57
N VAL A 185 25.63 53.50 12.79
CA VAL A 185 24.90 52.32 12.36
C VAL A 185 25.11 51.23 13.42
N PRO A 186 24.17 50.29 13.60
CA PRO A 186 24.57 48.92 13.89
C PRO A 186 24.16 47.96 12.78
N GLN A 187 25.12 47.10 12.44
CA GLN A 187 25.00 45.97 11.54
C GLN A 187 24.13 44.84 12.12
N SER A 188 23.60 44.05 11.19
CA SER A 188 23.27 42.62 11.22
C SER A 188 23.15 41.87 12.55
N SER A 189 22.10 41.06 12.64
CA SER A 189 22.17 39.76 13.32
C SER A 189 21.39 38.71 12.52
N ASN A 190 22.15 37.70 12.07
CA ASN A 190 21.69 36.37 11.67
C ASN A 190 20.96 35.67 12.82
N GLN A 191 19.95 34.87 12.48
CA GLN A 191 19.64 33.52 13.02
C GLN A 191 18.40 33.01 12.26
N SER A 192 18.56 31.94 11.47
CA SER A 192 18.21 30.53 11.81
C SER A 192 16.72 30.24 11.71
#